data_AF-A0A4Q0Q5D6-F1
#
_entry.id   AF-A0A4Q0Q5D6-F1
#
_cell.length_a   1.000
_cell.length_b   1.000
_cell.length_c   1.000
_cell.angle_alpha   90.00
_cell.angle_beta   90.00
_cell.angle_gamma   90.00
#
_symmetry.space_group_name_H-M   'P 1'
#
loop_
_entity.id
_entity.type
_entity.pdbx_description
1 polymer ?
#
loop_
_entity_poly.entity_id
_entity_poly.type
_entity_poly.pdbx_seq_one_letter_code
_entity_poly.pdbx_strand_id
1 'polypeptide(L)'
;MMGQKGEPPGVDQVYVLGLDANGNPHGARFTVLRDSIVSAAMDMNCRILIRPPPEVSAVARKLPLGYVLGTGKTVRLLIPRIGCSLYGQVLEAARTARIHEETRIAAAISTTAH
;
A
#
# COMPACT_ATOMS: atom_id res chain seq x y z
N MET A 1 -7.43 22.31 -21.31
CA MET A 1 -7.72 20.91 -20.92
C MET A 1 -6.44 20.11 -21.06
N MET A 2 -5.75 19.83 -19.96
CA MET A 2 -4.63 18.87 -19.98
C MET A 2 -5.15 17.54 -19.45
N GLY A 3 -5.15 16.53 -20.32
CA GLY A 3 -5.57 15.18 -19.99
C GLY A 3 -4.62 14.60 -18.96
N GLN A 4 -5.13 14.40 -17.74
CA GLN A 4 -4.51 13.48 -16.80
C GLN A 4 -4.62 12.10 -17.44
N LYS A 5 -3.47 11.57 -17.87
CA LYS A 5 -3.33 10.21 -18.37
C LYS A 5 -3.59 9.29 -17.17
N GLY A 6 -4.87 8.98 -16.94
CA GLY A 6 -5.28 8.04 -15.91
C GLY A 6 -4.50 6.75 -16.12
N GLU A 7 -3.73 6.35 -15.10
CA GLU A 7 -3.11 5.03 -15.03
C GLU A 7 -4.14 3.96 -15.46
N PRO A 8 -3.72 2.90 -16.16
CA PRO A 8 -4.64 1.94 -16.74
C PRO A 8 -5.59 1.39 -15.66
N PRO A 9 -6.91 1.39 -15.89
CA PRO A 9 -7.89 0.83 -14.97
C PRO A 9 -7.63 -0.67 -14.86
N GLY A 10 -6.96 -1.09 -13.79
CA GLY A 10 -6.57 -2.49 -13.60
C GLY A 10 -5.39 -2.70 -12.67
N VAL A 11 -4.61 -1.66 -12.37
CA VAL A 11 -3.53 -1.74 -11.38
C VAL A 11 -4.01 -1.15 -10.07
N ASP A 12 -4.01 -1.95 -9.00
CA ASP A 12 -4.23 -1.46 -7.65
C ASP A 12 -3.16 -0.42 -7.30
N GLN A 13 -3.59 0.80 -6.98
CA GLN A 13 -2.69 1.94 -6.77
C GLN A 13 -2.23 2.04 -5.31
N VAL A 14 -3.09 1.61 -4.38
CA VAL A 14 -2.87 1.74 -2.94
C VAL A 14 -3.21 0.44 -2.25
N TYR A 15 -2.30 -0.01 -1.40
CA TYR A 15 -2.55 -1.11 -0.47
C TYR A 15 -2.46 -0.56 0.96
N VAL A 16 -3.41 -0.95 1.80
CA VAL A 16 -3.50 -0.56 3.20
C VAL A 16 -3.47 -1.83 4.04
N LEU A 17 -2.64 -1.86 5.08
CA LEU A 17 -2.46 -3.00 5.96
C LEU A 17 -2.21 -2.52 7.38
N GLY A 18 -2.73 -3.22 8.37
CA GLY A 18 -2.53 -2.87 9.77
C GLY A 18 -2.99 -3.98 10.70
N LEU A 19 -3.06 -3.65 11.98
CA LEU A 19 -3.67 -4.49 13.01
C LEU A 19 -4.88 -3.74 13.58
N ASP A 20 -5.97 -4.46 13.81
CA ASP A 20 -7.11 -3.93 14.55
C ASP A 20 -6.77 -3.78 16.05
N ALA A 21 -7.68 -3.19 16.83
CA ALA A 21 -7.49 -2.97 18.27
C ALA A 21 -7.24 -4.26 19.08
N ASN A 22 -7.59 -5.43 18.52
CA ASN A 22 -7.36 -6.73 19.14
C ASN A 22 -6.10 -7.42 18.59
N GLY A 23 -5.30 -6.73 17.77
CA GLY A 23 -4.10 -7.29 17.14
C GLY A 23 -4.38 -8.18 15.92
N ASN A 24 -5.61 -8.22 15.40
CA ASN A 24 -5.89 -9.03 14.22
C ASN A 24 -5.49 -8.26 12.96
N PRO A 25 -4.82 -8.92 12.00
CA PRO A 25 -4.42 -8.27 10.77
C PRO A 25 -5.64 -7.96 9.91
N HIS A 26 -5.66 -6.74 9.40
CA HIS A 26 -6.59 -6.28 8.37
C HIS A 26 -5.82 -5.70 7.19
N GLY A 27 -6.41 -5.77 6.01
CA GLY A 27 -5.79 -5.16 4.85
C GLY A 27 -6.72 -5.12 3.65
N ALA A 28 -6.46 -4.16 2.78
CA ALA A 28 -7.28 -3.87 1.63
C ALA A 28 -6.42 -3.31 0.48
N ARG A 29 -6.86 -3.57 -0.74
CA ARG A 29 -6.35 -2.90 -1.95
C ARG A 29 -7.39 -1.93 -2.51
N PHE A 30 -6.92 -0.83 -3.06
CA PHE A 30 -7.73 0.20 -3.70
C PHE A 30 -7.20 0.47 -5.10
N THR A 31 -8.11 0.48 -6.07
CA THR A 31 -7.81 0.76 -7.47
C THR A 31 -7.58 2.25 -7.77
N VAL A 32 -7.84 3.11 -6.78
CA VAL A 32 -7.68 4.57 -6.88
C VAL A 32 -6.87 5.08 -5.71
N LEU A 33 -5.91 5.97 -5.98
CA LEU A 33 -5.27 6.80 -4.97
C LEU A 33 -6.14 8.04 -4.70
N ARG A 34 -6.62 8.19 -3.46
CA ARG A 34 -7.33 9.38 -2.98
C ARG A 34 -6.78 9.79 -1.64
N ASP A 35 -6.65 11.09 -1.40
CA ASP A 35 -6.17 11.63 -0.12
C ASP A 35 -7.05 11.18 1.06
N SER A 36 -8.35 11.01 0.81
CA SER A 36 -9.28 10.50 1.83
C SER A 36 -8.97 9.06 2.26
N ILE A 37 -8.44 8.23 1.36
CA ILE A 37 -8.01 6.87 1.69
C ILE A 37 -6.74 6.92 2.53
N VAL A 38 -5.79 7.77 2.13
CA VAL A 38 -4.53 7.94 2.86
C VAL A 38 -4.79 8.47 4.27
N SER A 39 -5.58 9.55 4.39
CA SER A 39 -5.95 10.15 5.67
C SER A 39 -6.66 9.15 6.59
N ALA A 40 -7.69 8.47 6.10
CA ALA A 40 -8.44 7.52 6.92
C ALA A 40 -7.59 6.29 7.31
N ALA A 41 -6.67 5.85 6.44
CA ALA A 41 -5.72 4.79 6.78
C ALA A 41 -4.72 5.25 7.86
N MET A 42 -4.26 6.50 7.81
CA MET A 42 -3.42 7.08 8.87
C MET A 42 -4.16 7.16 10.21
N ASP A 43 -5.43 7.60 10.21
CA ASP A 43 -6.27 7.66 11.42
C ASP A 43 -6.47 6.27 12.05
N MET A 44 -6.49 5.21 11.23
CA MET A 44 -6.57 3.82 11.67
C MET A 44 -5.22 3.20 12.05
N ASN A 45 -4.13 3.98 12.05
CA ASN A 45 -2.76 3.52 12.26
C ASN A 45 -2.35 2.38 11.30
N CYS A 46 -2.87 2.41 10.07
CA CYS A 46 -2.51 1.46 9.04
C CYS A 46 -1.26 1.92 8.28
N ARG A 47 -0.48 0.95 7.82
CA ARG A 47 0.59 1.13 6.85
C ARG A 47 0.00 1.27 5.45
N ILE A 48 0.52 2.24 4.70
CA ILE A 48 0.05 2.59 3.37
C ILE A 48 1.19 2.33 2.38
N LEU A 49 0.93 1.51 1.37
CA LEU A 49 1.85 1.22 0.28
C LEU A 49 1.29 1.83 -1.00
N ILE A 50 1.87 2.95 -1.44
CA ILE A 50 1.48 3.64 -2.67
C ILE A 50 2.43 3.21 -3.78
N ARG A 51 1.87 2.66 -4.88
CA ARG A 51 2.64 2.19 -6.05
C ARG A 51 3.91 1.41 -5.66
N PRO A 52 3.80 0.36 -4.82
CA PRO A 52 4.98 -0.35 -4.35
C PRO A 52 5.62 -1.16 -5.49
N PRO A 53 6.89 -1.57 -5.34
CA PRO A 53 7.59 -2.36 -6.35
C PRO A 53 6.80 -3.61 -6.81
N PRO A 54 7.00 -4.08 -8.04
CA PRO A 54 6.21 -5.19 -8.62
C PRO A 54 6.15 -6.44 -7.75
N GLU A 55 7.23 -6.78 -7.06
CA GLU A 55 7.33 -7.91 -6.14
C GLU A 55 6.41 -7.75 -4.92
N VAL A 56 6.28 -6.54 -4.38
CA VAL A 56 5.38 -6.22 -3.26
C VAL A 56 3.94 -6.20 -3.77
N SER A 57 3.70 -5.56 -4.91
CA SER A 57 2.40 -5.53 -5.58
C SER A 57 1.89 -6.94 -5.89
N ALA A 58 2.76 -7.87 -6.31
CA ALA A 58 2.38 -9.24 -6.61
C ALA A 58 1.77 -9.97 -5.41
N VAL A 59 2.31 -9.74 -4.20
CA VAL A 59 1.77 -10.30 -2.96
C VAL A 59 0.54 -9.51 -2.51
N ALA A 60 0.61 -8.18 -2.51
CA ALA A 60 -0.43 -7.30 -2.00
C ALA A 60 -1.73 -7.35 -2.83
N ARG A 61 -1.69 -7.75 -4.10
CA ARG A 61 -2.89 -8.02 -4.92
C ARG A 61 -3.81 -9.10 -4.37
N LYS A 62 -3.30 -9.99 -3.50
CA LYS A 62 -4.11 -10.99 -2.80
C LYS A 62 -4.99 -10.38 -1.71
N LEU A 63 -4.77 -9.12 -1.34
CA LEU A 63 -5.63 -8.40 -0.41
C LEU A 63 -7.03 -8.24 -1.01
N PRO A 64 -8.07 -8.31 -0.18
CA PRO A 64 -9.43 -8.03 -0.62
C PRO A 64 -9.56 -6.56 -1.05
N LEU A 65 -10.54 -6.27 -1.90
CA LEU A 65 -10.87 -4.89 -2.23
C LEU A 65 -11.40 -4.16 -1.00
N GLY A 66 -10.84 -2.99 -0.72
CA GLY A 66 -11.35 -2.09 0.32
C GLY A 66 -12.51 -1.26 -0.20
N TYR A 67 -13.38 -0.86 0.72
CA TYR A 67 -14.47 0.05 0.42
C TYR A 67 -14.27 1.37 1.14
N VAL A 68 -14.58 2.45 0.44
CA VAL A 68 -14.61 3.79 0.99
C VAL A 68 -16.07 4.12 1.26
N LEU A 69 -16.42 4.31 2.53
CA LEU A 69 -17.76 4.68 2.96
C LEU A 69 -17.79 6.16 3.32
N GLY A 70 -18.78 6.86 2.78
CA GLY A 70 -19.01 8.30 3.00
C GLY A 70 -18.48 9.19 1.88
N THR A 71 -18.95 10.43 1.87
CA THR A 71 -18.57 11.49 0.93
C THR A 71 -18.42 12.81 1.72
N GLY A 72 -17.38 13.60 1.43
CA GLY A 72 -17.12 14.87 2.12
C GLY A 72 -16.19 14.75 3.34
N LYS A 73 -16.58 15.34 4.48
CA LYS A 73 -15.72 15.47 5.68
C LYS A 73 -15.52 14.18 6.48
N THR A 74 -16.38 13.18 6.33
CA THR A 74 -16.31 11.92 7.08
C THR A 74 -16.15 10.77 6.09
N VAL A 75 -14.91 10.31 5.95
CA VAL A 75 -14.58 9.14 5.13
C VAL A 75 -14.14 8.02 6.06
N ARG A 76 -14.76 6.85 5.94
CA ARG A 76 -14.36 5.64 6.65
C ARG A 76 -13.91 4.59 5.66
N LEU A 77 -12.83 3.90 6.01
CA LEU A 77 -12.39 2.73 5.25
C LEU A 77 -12.98 1.47 5.86
N LEU A 78 -13.59 0.65 5.01
CA LEU A 78 -13.90 -0.73 5.34
C LEU A 78 -12.70 -1.58 4.91
N ILE A 79 -11.91 -2.01 5.89
CA ILE A 79 -10.73 -2.84 5.69
C ILE A 79 -11.05 -4.24 6.24
N PRO A 80 -11.18 -5.27 5.38
CA PRO A 80 -11.47 -6.61 5.83
C PRO A 80 -10.33 -7.23 6.65
N ARG A 81 -10.67 -8.17 7.53
CA ARG A 81 -9.68 -9.03 8.18
C ARG A 81 -9.01 -9.91 7.14
N ILE A 82 -7.71 -10.11 7.31
CA ILE A 82 -6.88 -10.97 6.48
C ILE A 82 -6.18 -12.00 7.34
N GLY A 83 -5.62 -13.05 6.74
CA GLY A 83 -4.82 -14.02 7.47
C GLY A 83 -3.45 -13.46 7.89
N CYS A 84 -2.96 -13.87 9.05
CA CYS A 84 -1.63 -13.49 9.55
C CYS A 84 -0.50 -13.82 8.58
N SER A 85 -0.61 -14.93 7.85
CA SER A 85 0.36 -15.32 6.82
C SER A 85 0.42 -14.31 5.68
N LEU A 86 -0.74 -13.84 5.18
CA LEU A 86 -0.76 -12.84 4.11
C LEU A 86 -0.20 -11.49 4.59
N TYR A 87 -0.58 -11.07 5.80
CA TYR A 87 -0.04 -9.87 6.44
C TYR A 87 1.49 -9.92 6.53
N GLY A 88 2.04 -11.02 7.07
CA GLY A 88 3.48 -11.23 7.16
C GLY A 88 4.17 -11.22 5.80
N GLN A 89 3.62 -11.93 4.80
CA GLN A 89 4.20 -11.97 3.45
C GLN A 89 4.30 -10.57 2.81
N VAL A 90 3.27 -9.72 2.98
CA VAL A 90 3.30 -8.35 2.44
C VAL A 90 4.34 -7.50 3.17
N LEU A 91 4.44 -7.62 4.50
CA LEU A 91 5.43 -6.89 5.27
C LEU A 91 6.87 -7.29 4.94
N GLU A 92 7.13 -8.59 4.78
CA GLU A 92 8.44 -9.09 4.41
C GLU A 92 8.80 -8.71 2.97
N ALA A 93 7.86 -8.80 2.03
CA ALA A 93 8.09 -8.31 0.67
C ALA A 93 8.44 -6.81 0.67
N ALA A 94 7.70 -5.99 1.43
CA ALA A 94 7.98 -4.56 1.54
C ALA A 94 9.34 -4.26 2.20
N ARG A 95 9.73 -5.05 3.21
CA ARG A 95 11.03 -4.92 3.88
C ARG A 95 12.18 -5.25 2.92
N THR A 96 12.09 -6.39 2.22
CA THR A 96 13.09 -6.84 1.26
C THR A 96 13.24 -5.85 0.11
N ALA A 97 12.13 -5.37 -0.46
CA ALA A 97 12.16 -4.37 -1.53
C ALA A 97 12.84 -3.07 -1.09
N ARG A 98 12.59 -2.62 0.15
CA ARG A 98 13.28 -1.46 0.73
C ARG A 98 14.79 -1.69 0.85
N ILE A 99 15.21 -2.84 1.36
CA ILE A 99 16.65 -3.18 1.51
C ILE A 99 17.33 -3.22 0.14
N HIS A 100 16.69 -3.83 -0.87
CA HIS A 100 17.22 -3.86 -2.23
C HIS A 100 17.39 -2.44 -2.79
N GLU A 101 16.41 -1.56 -2.61
CA GLU A 101 16.50 -0.20 -3.10
C GLU A 101 17.59 0.61 -2.37
N GLU A 102 17.69 0.50 -1.04
CA GLU A 102 18.77 1.12 -0.27
C GLU A 102 20.16 0.63 -0.74
N THR A 103 20.28 -0.67 -1.03
CA THR A 103 21.52 -1.27 -1.57
C THR A 103 21.85 -0.74 -2.96
N ARG A 104 20.84 -0.59 -3.84
CA ARG A 104 21.02 -0.02 -5.20
C ARG A 104 21.48 1.43 -5.14
N ILE A 105 20.87 2.24 -4.27
CA ILE A 105 21.26 3.64 -4.07
C ILE A 105 22.70 3.72 -3.54
N ALA A 106 23.05 2.93 -2.53
CA ALA A 106 24.40 2.88 -1.99
C ALA A 106 25.45 2.48 -3.05
N ALA A 107 25.15 1.47 -3.86
CA ALA A 107 26.03 1.05 -4.96
C ALA A 107 26.18 2.14 -6.04
N ALA A 108 25.10 2.85 -6.38
CA ALA A 108 25.13 3.94 -7.35
C ALA A 108 26.01 5.11 -6.86
N ILE A 109 25.89 5.49 -5.58
CA ILE A 109 26.71 6.53 -4.95
C ILE A 109 28.20 6.12 -4.94
N SER A 110 28.52 4.88 -4.57
CA SER A 110 29.90 4.38 -4.62
C SER A 110 30.48 4.40 -6.03
N THR A 111 29.67 4.12 -7.05
CA THR A 111 30.12 4.14 -8.46
C THR A 111 30.37 5.55 -8.98
N THR A 112 29.69 6.58 -8.44
CA THR A 112 29.87 7.98 -8.87
C THR A 112 30.99 8.71 -8.13
N ALA A 113 31.55 8.12 -7.08
CA ALA A 113 32.65 8.69 -6.29
C ALA A 113 34.06 8.28 -6.76
N HIS A 114 34.15 7.56 -7.89
CA HIS A 114 35.40 7.19 -8.56
C HIS A 114 35.47 7.78 -9.97
#